data_AF-A0A2C6XXA2-F1
#
_entry.id   AF-A0A2C6XXA2-F1
#
_cell.length_a   1.000
_cell.length_b   1.000
_cell.length_c   1.000
_cell.angle_alpha   90.00
_cell.angle_beta   90.00
_cell.angle_gamma   90.00
#
_symmetry.space_group_name_H-M   'P 1'
#
loop_
_entity.id
_entity.type
_entity.pdbx_description
1 polymer ?
#
loop_
_entity_poly.entity_id
_entity_poly.type
_entity_poly.pdbx_seq_one_letter_code
_entity_poly.pdbx_strand_id
1 'polypeptide(L)'
;MPGRFTIRLRPRVPAVWRDRMAVGFRLSPYPKLEAARAGQDRRLQAMDDPSVCAVTGDAPIAAPVPFLAASDTGALADLVLSRAARGRVPSRGVGAVL
;
A
#
# COMPACT_ATOMS: atom_id res chain seq x y z
N MET A 1 -36.21 19.81 -22.28
CA MET A 1 -35.29 18.64 -22.34
C MET A 1 -34.54 18.54 -21.03
N PRO A 2 -34.56 17.42 -20.29
CA PRO A 2 -33.87 17.36 -19.00
C PRO A 2 -32.37 17.10 -19.21
N GLY A 3 -31.54 17.98 -18.66
CA GLY A 3 -30.08 17.92 -18.73
C GLY A 3 -29.50 16.82 -17.86
N ARG A 4 -28.52 16.10 -18.39
CA ARG A 4 -27.82 15.00 -17.72
C ARG A 4 -26.66 15.58 -16.89
N PHE A 5 -26.87 15.74 -15.59
CA PHE A 5 -25.78 16.07 -14.66
C PHE A 5 -24.97 14.80 -14.34
N THR A 6 -23.65 14.85 -14.51
CA THR A 6 -22.74 13.77 -14.10
C THR A 6 -21.96 14.25 -12.89
N ILE A 7 -22.29 13.74 -11.70
CA ILE A 7 -21.52 13.97 -10.47
C ILE A 7 -20.33 13.01 -10.50
N ARG A 8 -19.12 13.55 -10.70
CA ARG A 8 -17.88 12.77 -10.64
C ARG A 8 -17.31 12.89 -9.23
N LEU A 9 -17.58 11.89 -8.39
CA LEU A 9 -16.92 11.76 -7.09
C LEU A 9 -15.42 11.52 -7.35
N ARG A 10 -14.59 12.55 -7.19
CA ARG A 10 -13.15 12.39 -7.07
C ARG A 10 -12.88 11.86 -5.66
N PRO A 11 -12.19 10.73 -5.47
CA PRO A 11 -11.73 10.35 -4.15
C PRO A 11 -10.78 11.47 -3.67
N ARG A 12 -11.13 12.14 -2.57
CA ARG A 12 -10.27 13.12 -1.90
C ARG A 12 -9.14 12.38 -1.21
N VAL A 13 -8.17 11.91 -1.99
CA VAL A 13 -6.90 11.44 -1.49
C VAL A 13 -6.05 12.68 -1.16
N PRO A 14 -5.64 12.92 0.09
CA PRO A 14 -4.85 14.08 0.45
C PRO A 14 -3.53 14.11 -0.33
N ALA A 15 -3.01 15.30 -0.65
CA ALA A 15 -1.85 15.47 -1.55
C ALA A 15 -0.60 14.68 -1.09
N VAL A 16 -0.42 14.46 0.22
CA VAL A 16 0.69 13.67 0.78
C VAL A 16 0.69 12.19 0.36
N TRP A 17 -0.43 11.67 -0.13
CA TRP A 17 -0.55 10.28 -0.57
C TRP A 17 -0.34 10.10 -2.08
N ARG A 18 -0.35 11.20 -2.88
CA ARG A 18 -0.24 11.13 -4.35
C ARG A 18 1.05 10.49 -4.84
N ASP A 19 2.15 10.71 -4.13
CA ASP A 19 3.49 10.26 -4.56
C ASP A 19 4.01 9.06 -3.74
N ARG A 20 3.19 8.54 -2.81
CA ARG A 20 3.61 7.49 -1.86
C ARG A 20 2.87 6.16 -2.01
N MET A 21 1.73 6.16 -2.69
CA MET A 21 0.99 4.96 -3.01
C MET A 21 0.89 4.79 -4.52
N ALA A 22 1.55 3.76 -5.03
CA ALA A 22 1.64 3.53 -6.45
C ALA A 22 1.13 2.12 -6.78
N VAL A 23 0.06 2.06 -7.58
CA VAL A 23 -0.47 0.79 -8.10
C VAL A 23 0.36 0.41 -9.33
N GLY A 24 0.93 -0.80 -9.34
CA GLY A 24 1.62 -1.34 -10.53
C GLY A 24 3.15 -1.29 -10.53
N PHE A 25 3.81 -0.88 -9.44
CA PHE A 25 5.28 -0.87 -9.31
C PHE A 25 5.86 -2.24 -8.94
N ARG A 26 5.44 -3.23 -9.70
CA ARG A 26 5.62 -4.63 -9.39
C ARG A 26 7.10 -5.03 -9.19
N LEU A 27 8.02 -4.40 -9.93
CA LEU A 27 9.46 -4.67 -9.90
C LEU A 27 10.30 -3.61 -9.18
N SER A 28 9.67 -2.57 -8.62
CA SER A 28 10.39 -1.51 -7.93
C SER A 28 10.85 -1.96 -6.54
N PRO A 29 12.02 -1.56 -6.03
CA PRO A 29 12.55 -2.06 -4.75
C PRO A 29 11.86 -1.45 -3.51
N TYR A 30 10.78 -0.67 -3.68
CA TYR A 30 10.05 -0.12 -2.55
C TYR A 30 9.25 -1.18 -1.79
N PRO A 31 9.16 -1.05 -0.44
CA PRO A 31 8.28 -1.89 0.37
C PRO A 31 6.85 -1.91 -0.21
N LYS A 32 6.38 -3.09 -0.56
CA LYS A 32 5.07 -3.27 -1.23
C LYS A 32 4.27 -4.40 -0.62
N LEU A 33 2.97 -4.35 -0.85
CA LEU A 33 2.03 -5.40 -0.48
C LEU A 33 1.54 -6.08 -1.75
N GLU A 34 1.61 -7.41 -1.80
CA GLU A 34 1.17 -8.20 -2.94
C GLU A 34 -0.28 -8.64 -2.73
N ALA A 35 -1.16 -8.34 -3.69
CA ALA A 35 -2.52 -8.83 -3.69
C ALA A 35 -2.60 -10.16 -4.45
N ALA A 36 -2.89 -11.24 -3.73
CA ALA A 36 -3.20 -12.56 -4.25
C ALA A 36 -4.69 -12.64 -4.60
N ARG A 37 -5.03 -13.13 -5.80
CA ARG A 37 -6.41 -13.40 -6.19
C ARG A 37 -6.75 -14.88 -6.00
N ALA A 38 -7.95 -15.17 -5.53
CA ALA A 38 -8.47 -16.52 -5.51
C ALA A 38 -8.48 -17.11 -6.94
N GLY A 39 -8.01 -18.36 -7.09
CA GLY A 39 -7.95 -19.05 -8.38
C GLY A 39 -6.82 -18.62 -9.31
N GLN A 40 -5.83 -17.87 -8.82
CA GLN A 40 -4.66 -17.49 -9.60
C GLN A 40 -3.54 -18.53 -9.48
N ASP A 41 -3.16 -19.17 -10.60
CA ASP A 41 -2.03 -20.14 -10.66
C ASP A 41 -0.64 -19.47 -10.69
N ARG A 42 -0.59 -18.14 -10.63
CA ARG A 42 0.66 -17.39 -10.68
C ARG A 42 1.33 -17.45 -9.31
N ARG A 43 2.56 -17.96 -9.31
CA ARG A 43 3.46 -17.93 -8.15
C ARG A 43 3.59 -16.50 -7.60
N LEU A 44 3.49 -16.39 -6.27
CA LEU A 44 3.63 -15.13 -5.55
C LEU A 44 5.02 -14.53 -5.76
N GLN A 45 5.08 -13.22 -5.93
CA GLN A 45 6.34 -12.50 -6.03
C GLN A 45 7.06 -12.42 -4.69
N ALA A 46 6.33 -12.48 -3.58
CA ALA A 46 6.89 -12.59 -2.24
C ALA A 46 7.90 -13.75 -2.08
N MET A 47 7.84 -14.75 -2.96
CA MET A 47 8.79 -15.85 -2.96
C MET A 47 10.21 -15.46 -3.37
N ASP A 48 10.37 -14.40 -4.18
CA ASP A 48 11.67 -14.01 -4.73
C ASP A 48 12.00 -12.53 -4.51
N ASP A 49 10.99 -11.69 -4.25
CA ASP A 49 11.16 -10.25 -4.09
C ASP A 49 11.13 -9.85 -2.61
N PRO A 50 12.29 -9.54 -1.99
CA PRO A 50 12.38 -9.18 -0.58
C PRO A 50 11.74 -7.81 -0.26
N SER A 51 11.40 -7.00 -1.28
CA SER A 51 10.64 -5.77 -1.07
C SER A 51 9.16 -6.03 -0.80
N VAL A 52 8.66 -7.24 -1.10
CA VAL A 52 7.30 -7.64 -0.71
C VAL A 52 7.28 -7.91 0.79
N CYS A 53 6.33 -7.25 1.44
CA CYS A 53 6.34 -7.08 2.88
C CYS A 53 5.19 -7.79 3.59
N ALA A 54 4.14 -8.11 2.84
CA ALA A 54 2.97 -8.87 3.23
C ALA A 54 2.22 -9.28 1.96
N VAL A 55 1.43 -10.34 2.05
CA VAL A 55 0.47 -10.75 1.02
C VAL A 55 -0.94 -10.47 1.53
N THR A 56 -1.85 -10.04 0.67
CA THR A 56 -3.28 -9.90 0.98
C THR A 56 -4.16 -10.64 0.01
N GLY A 57 -5.34 -11.05 0.45
CA GLY A 57 -6.32 -11.75 -0.37
C GLY A 57 -7.54 -12.18 0.43
N ASP A 58 -8.42 -12.93 -0.22
CA ASP A 58 -9.68 -13.40 0.37
C ASP A 58 -9.52 -14.70 1.17
N ALA A 59 -8.43 -15.44 0.96
CA ALA A 59 -8.11 -16.67 1.66
C ALA A 59 -6.61 -16.75 1.99
N PRO A 60 -6.23 -17.34 3.14
CA PRO A 60 -4.83 -17.52 3.51
C PRO A 60 -4.03 -18.24 2.42
N ILE A 61 -2.84 -17.74 2.14
CA ILE A 61 -1.90 -18.33 1.19
C ILE A 61 -0.53 -18.48 1.84
N ALA A 62 0.12 -19.61 1.59
CA ALA A 62 1.47 -19.84 2.10
C ALA A 62 2.45 -18.88 1.41
N ALA A 63 3.15 -18.07 2.21
CA ALA A 63 4.15 -17.11 1.75
C ALA A 63 5.23 -16.95 2.84
N PRO A 64 6.46 -16.52 2.47
CA PRO A 64 7.52 -16.24 3.44
C PRO A 64 7.28 -14.95 4.24
N VAL A 65 6.19 -14.23 3.93
CA VAL A 65 5.78 -12.98 4.59
C VAL A 65 4.37 -13.12 5.15
N PRO A 66 3.97 -12.28 6.13
CA PRO A 66 2.65 -12.37 6.73
C PRO A 66 1.51 -12.24 5.71
N PHE A 67 0.45 -13.02 5.90
CA PHE A 67 -0.82 -12.86 5.21
C PHE A 67 -1.74 -11.94 6.01
N LEU A 68 -2.32 -10.94 5.35
CA LEU A 68 -3.33 -10.05 5.90
C LEU A 68 -4.61 -10.18 5.07
N ALA A 69 -5.73 -10.53 5.70
CA ALA A 69 -7.01 -10.62 4.99
C ALA A 69 -7.35 -9.29 4.32
N ALA A 70 -7.82 -9.32 3.07
CA ALA A 70 -8.19 -8.10 2.35
C ALA A 70 -9.33 -7.32 3.02
N SER A 71 -10.16 -8.02 3.80
CA SER A 71 -11.23 -7.44 4.62
C SER A 71 -10.72 -6.78 5.91
N ASP A 72 -9.51 -7.12 6.37
CA ASP A 72 -8.92 -6.53 7.58
C ASP A 72 -8.21 -5.21 7.26
N THR A 73 -9.04 -4.18 7.06
CA THR A 73 -8.56 -2.83 6.73
C THR A 73 -7.71 -2.25 7.87
N GLY A 74 -7.96 -2.64 9.12
CA GLY A 74 -7.19 -2.19 10.28
C GLY A 74 -5.75 -2.67 10.22
N ALA A 75 -5.55 -3.99 10.06
CA ALA A 75 -4.21 -4.57 9.95
C ALA A 75 -3.43 -4.04 8.74
N LEU A 76 -4.13 -3.82 7.61
CA LEU A 76 -3.53 -3.21 6.42
C LEU A 76 -3.09 -1.76 6.69
N ALA A 77 -3.89 -0.97 7.39
CA ALA A 77 -3.55 0.42 7.75
C ALA A 77 -2.36 0.46 8.72
N ASP A 78 -2.34 -0.40 9.74
CA ASP A 78 -1.24 -0.50 10.70
C ASP A 78 0.08 -0.87 10.02
N LEU A 79 0.03 -1.79 9.06
CA LEU A 79 1.20 -2.16 8.26
C LEU A 79 1.77 -0.94 7.51
N VAL A 80 0.91 -0.16 6.85
CA VAL A 80 1.32 1.04 6.10
C VAL A 80 1.90 2.09 7.03
N LEU A 81 1.23 2.37 8.15
CA LEU A 81 1.66 3.37 9.13
C LEU A 81 3.00 3.00 9.78
N SER A 82 3.17 1.73 10.15
CA SER A 82 4.41 1.23 10.76
C SER A 82 5.63 1.38 9.83
N ARG A 83 5.43 1.32 8.52
CA ARG A 83 6.51 1.54 7.52
C ARG A 83 6.73 3.01 7.21
N ALA A 84 5.66 3.80 7.11
CA ALA A 84 5.77 5.25 6.93
C ALA A 84 6.54 5.90 8.09
N ALA A 85 6.36 5.40 9.32
CA ALA A 85 7.10 5.86 10.50
C ALA A 85 8.60 5.58 10.42
N ARG A 86 9.01 4.46 9.80
CA ARG A 86 10.43 4.08 9.61
C ARG A 86 11.13 4.89 8.52
N GLY A 87 10.38 5.49 7.59
CA GLY A 87 10.90 6.32 6.50
C GLY A 87 11.02 7.81 6.82
N ARG A 88 10.83 8.23 8.07
CA ARG A 88 10.98 9.64 8.45
C ARG A 88 12.47 10.00 8.51
N VAL A 89 12.95 10.75 7.52
CA VAL A 89 14.18 11.53 7.66
C VAL A 89 13.95 12.52 8.80
N PRO A 90 14.83 12.61 9.82
CA PRO A 90 14.67 13.61 10.87
C PRO A 90 14.64 14.99 10.21
N SER A 91 13.56 15.73 10.43
CA SER A 91 13.50 17.14 10.07
C SER A 91 14.67 17.83 10.78
N ARG A 92 15.68 18.30 10.02
CA ARG A 92 16.72 19.18 10.54
C ARG A 92 16.01 20.28 11.32
N GLY A 93 16.26 20.35 12.62
CA GLY A 93 15.74 21.43 13.45
C GLY A 93 16.16 22.75 12.82
N VAL A 94 15.18 23.62 12.56
CA VAL A 94 15.47 25.03 12.32
C VAL A 94 16.01 25.53 13.65
N GLY A 95 17.32 25.78 13.68
CA GLY A 95 17.96 26.42 14.82
C GLY A 95 17.29 27.76 15.06
N ALA A 96 16.66 27.92 16.22
CA ALA A 96 16.38 29.24 16.75
C ALA A 96 17.74 29.88 17.05
N VAL A 97 18.11 30.87 16.24
CA VAL A 97 19.17 31.81 16.60
C VAL A 97 18.53 32.77 17.61
N LEU A 98 19.04 32.73 18.85
CA LEU A 98 18.77 33.70 19.89
C LEU A 98 19.51 35.01 19.60
#